data_AF-A0A6C0BKZ8-F1
#
_entry.id   AF-A0A6C0BKZ8-F1
#
_cell.length_a   1.000
_cell.length_b   1.000
_cell.length_c   1.000
_cell.angle_alpha   90.00
_cell.angle_beta   90.00
_cell.angle_gamma   90.00
#
_symmetry.space_group_name_H-M   'P 1'
#
loop_
_entity.id
_entity.type
_entity.pdbx_description
1 polymer ?
#
loop_
_entity_poly.entity_id
_entity_poly.type
_entity_poly.pdbx_seq_one_letter_code
_entity_poly.pdbx_strand_id
1 'polypeptide(L)'
;MKTALAAGCPVVFGFDVYSSFDWIGFDGVMKMPQPGETVNGSHAVCAVGYQGDHLIVRNSWGQLWGDHGHFYMPWSFVLNNQNASDFWLIKSVSNSTVIDQETIETKCAACLNKMPCSLL
;
A
#
# COMPACT_ATOMS: atom_id res chain seq x y z
N MET A 1 11.95 -4.69 -9.01
CA MET A 1 11.37 -3.64 -8.13
C MET A 1 12.26 -2.40 -8.03
N LYS A 2 13.53 -2.50 -7.61
CA LYS A 2 14.44 -1.33 -7.49
C LYS A 2 14.49 -0.45 -8.76
N THR A 3 14.64 -1.06 -9.94
CA THR A 3 14.64 -0.31 -11.22
C THR A 3 13.36 0.47 -11.47
N ALA A 4 12.20 -0.08 -11.12
CA ALA A 4 10.92 0.60 -11.25
C ALA A 4 10.81 1.80 -10.31
N LEU A 5 11.14 1.60 -9.03
CA LEU A 5 11.11 2.67 -8.03
C LEU A 5 12.12 3.78 -8.35
N ALA A 6 13.30 3.42 -8.86
CA ALA A 6 14.31 4.39 -9.33
C ALA A 6 13.85 5.18 -10.56
N ALA A 7 12.96 4.61 -11.38
CA ALA A 7 12.30 5.29 -12.49
C ALA A 7 11.06 6.09 -12.06
N GLY A 8 10.82 6.24 -10.75
CA GLY A 8 9.66 6.96 -10.21
C GLY A 8 8.32 6.24 -10.44
N CYS A 9 8.35 4.95 -10.78
CA CYS A 9 7.15 4.14 -10.98
C CYS A 9 6.79 3.39 -9.68
N PRO A 10 5.68 3.73 -9.01
CA PRO A 10 5.25 3.03 -7.81
C PRO A 10 4.88 1.57 -8.09
N VAL A 11 5.03 0.71 -7.08
CA VAL A 11 4.71 -0.71 -7.17
C VAL A 11 3.69 -1.07 -6.11
N VAL A 12 2.52 -1.57 -6.52
CA VAL A 12 1.47 -2.08 -5.63
C VAL A 12 1.70 -3.58 -5.43
N PHE A 13 1.52 -4.08 -4.21
CA PHE A 13 1.66 -5.49 -3.90
C PHE A 13 0.84 -5.89 -2.67
N GLY A 14 0.52 -7.17 -2.57
CA GLY A 14 -0.09 -7.79 -1.39
C GLY A 14 0.96 -8.38 -0.46
N PHE A 15 0.69 -8.39 0.84
CA PHE A 15 1.54 -9.06 1.83
C PHE A 15 0.74 -9.59 3.02
N ASP A 16 1.32 -10.58 3.71
CA ASP A 16 0.76 -11.15 4.93
C ASP A 16 1.00 -10.24 6.13
N VAL A 17 -0.06 -9.92 6.85
CA VAL A 17 -0.03 -9.07 8.04
C VAL A 17 0.16 -9.96 9.26
N TYR A 18 1.35 -9.90 9.84
CA TYR A 18 1.67 -10.55 11.12
C TYR A 18 1.28 -9.66 12.30
N SER A 19 1.06 -10.25 13.47
CA SER A 19 0.63 -9.51 14.66
C SER A 19 1.52 -8.33 15.07
N SER A 20 2.82 -8.36 14.75
CA SER A 20 3.78 -7.30 15.01
C SER A 20 3.53 -6.06 14.16
N PHE A 21 2.83 -6.21 13.03
CA PHE A 21 2.48 -5.11 12.13
C PHE A 21 1.38 -4.22 12.72
N ASP A 22 0.54 -4.74 13.62
CA ASP A 22 -0.49 -3.93 14.29
C ASP A 22 0.12 -2.87 15.22
N TRP A 23 1.40 -3.00 15.54
CA TRP A 23 2.14 -2.17 16.49
C TRP A 23 3.25 -1.33 15.86
N ILE A 24 3.10 -0.96 14.59
CA ILE A 24 3.99 0.00 13.93
C ILE A 24 3.91 1.35 14.66
N GLY A 25 5.05 1.83 15.14
CA GLY A 25 5.17 3.12 15.83
C GLY A 25 5.26 4.31 14.86
N PHE A 26 5.39 5.51 15.42
CA PHE A 26 5.55 6.75 14.65
C PHE A 26 6.87 6.83 13.86
N ASP A 27 7.83 5.94 14.14
CA ASP A 27 9.03 5.77 13.33
C ASP A 27 8.77 5.00 12.03
N GLY A 28 7.59 4.37 11.90
CA GLY A 28 7.18 3.61 10.74
C GLY A 28 7.98 2.32 10.52
N VAL A 29 8.88 1.92 11.44
CA VAL A 29 9.80 0.81 11.18
C VAL A 29 9.07 -0.53 11.34
N MET A 30 8.96 -1.29 10.25
CA MET A 30 8.42 -2.64 10.30
C MET A 30 9.49 -3.64 10.72
N LYS A 31 9.23 -4.34 11.83
CA LYS A 31 10.06 -5.45 12.29
C LYS A 31 9.75 -6.72 11.49
N MET A 32 10.77 -7.57 11.32
CA MET A 32 10.56 -8.92 10.81
C MET A 32 9.71 -9.73 11.79
N PRO A 33 8.75 -10.53 11.32
CA PRO A 33 7.96 -11.39 12.17
C PRO A 33 8.84 -12.43 12.87
N GLN A 34 8.46 -12.83 14.08
CA GLN A 34 9.14 -13.86 14.84
C GLN A 34 8.70 -15.27 14.39
N PRO A 35 9.54 -16.30 14.57
CA PRO A 35 9.13 -17.68 14.31
C PRO A 35 7.86 -18.06 15.10
N GLY A 36 6.86 -18.60 14.41
CA GLY A 36 5.59 -19.02 15.03
C GLY A 36 4.60 -17.87 15.30
N GLU A 37 4.89 -16.67 14.81
CA GLU A 37 3.99 -15.53 14.91
C GLU A 37 2.71 -15.72 14.10
N THR A 38 1.59 -15.22 14.64
CA THR A 38 0.27 -15.32 14.02
C THR A 38 0.15 -14.37 12.82
N VAL A 39 -0.40 -14.90 11.72
CA VAL A 39 -0.88 -14.11 10.58
C VAL A 39 -2.30 -13.65 10.87
N ASN A 40 -2.49 -12.35 11.01
CA ASN A 40 -3.79 -11.72 11.29
C ASN A 40 -4.63 -11.50 10.03
N GLY A 41 -4.00 -11.51 8.86
CA GLY A 41 -4.68 -11.36 7.58
C GLY A 41 -3.71 -11.03 6.46
N SER A 42 -4.23 -10.44 5.39
CA SER A 42 -3.44 -9.90 4.29
C SER A 42 -3.84 -8.45 4.00
N HIS A 43 -2.91 -7.68 3.43
CA HIS A 43 -3.13 -6.27 3.09
C HIS A 43 -2.40 -5.90 1.80
N ALA A 44 -2.94 -4.92 1.08
CA ALA A 44 -2.35 -4.40 -0.15
C ALA A 44 -1.86 -2.96 0.06
N VAL A 45 -0.63 -2.71 -0.39
CA VAL A 45 0.09 -1.44 -0.13
C VAL A 45 0.87 -0.98 -1.36
N CYS A 46 1.36 0.25 -1.32
CA CYS A 46 2.07 0.86 -2.45
C CYS A 46 3.51 1.23 -2.05
N ALA A 47 4.50 0.55 -2.61
CA ALA A 47 5.90 0.96 -2.52
C ALA A 47 6.12 2.20 -3.40
N VAL A 48 6.63 3.26 -2.78
CA VAL A 48 6.88 4.56 -3.42
C VAL A 48 8.36 4.91 -3.48
N GLY A 49 9.22 4.15 -2.81
CA GLY A 49 10.67 4.34 -2.82
C GLY A 49 11.40 3.27 -2.04
N TYR A 50 12.71 3.45 -1.84
CA TYR A 50 13.54 2.61 -0.98
C TYR A 50 14.72 3.40 -0.43
N GLN A 51 15.20 3.02 0.75
CA GLN A 51 16.39 3.58 1.37
C GLN A 51 17.12 2.50 2.17
N GLY A 52 18.42 2.33 1.90
CA GLY A 52 19.21 1.25 2.50
C GLY A 52 18.54 -0.11 2.28
N ASP A 53 18.26 -0.80 3.37
CA ASP A 53 17.65 -2.14 3.37
C ASP A 53 16.12 -2.15 3.50
N HIS A 54 15.46 -1.00 3.34
CA HIS A 54 14.01 -0.88 3.45
C HIS A 54 13.36 -0.33 2.19
N LEU A 55 12.15 -0.82 1.92
CA LEU A 55 11.16 -0.18 1.04
C LEU A 55 10.42 0.91 1.82
N ILE A 56 10.17 2.03 1.16
CA ILE A 56 9.27 3.07 1.67
C ILE A 56 7.89 2.77 1.11
N VAL A 57 6.96 2.44 2.01
CA VAL A 57 5.64 1.94 1.66
C VAL A 57 4.57 2.88 2.20
N ARG A 58 3.68 3.33 1.32
CA ARG A 58 2.52 4.13 1.68
C ARG A 58 1.37 3.21 2.07
N ASN A 59 0.84 3.42 3.27
CA ASN A 59 -0.35 2.75 3.79
C ASN A 59 -1.62 3.59 3.50
N SER A 60 -2.78 3.03 3.82
CA SER A 60 -4.11 3.62 3.59
C SER A 60 -4.90 3.89 4.87
N TRP A 61 -4.23 3.93 6.04
CA TRP A 61 -4.87 4.10 7.36
C TRP A 61 -4.76 5.52 7.92
N GLY A 62 -4.60 6.52 7.04
CA GLY A 62 -4.50 7.93 7.41
C GLY A 62 -3.09 8.38 7.76
N GLN A 63 -2.92 9.70 7.91
CA GLN A 63 -1.61 10.31 8.13
C GLN A 63 -1.10 10.19 9.58
N LEU A 64 -1.98 9.87 10.53
CA LEU A 64 -1.62 9.71 11.94
C LEU A 64 -1.11 8.31 12.29
N TRP A 65 -1.04 7.41 11.30
CA TRP A 65 -0.52 6.06 11.47
C TRP A 65 0.90 5.95 10.91
N GLY A 66 1.78 5.22 11.58
CA GLY A 66 3.17 5.06 11.15
C GLY A 66 3.92 6.39 11.09
N ASP A 67 4.85 6.50 10.15
CA ASP A 67 5.53 7.76 9.82
C ASP A 67 4.72 8.51 8.76
N HIS A 68 3.82 9.40 9.20
CA HIS A 68 2.97 10.21 8.33
C HIS A 68 2.18 9.40 7.28
N GLY A 69 1.66 8.23 7.65
CA GLY A 69 0.95 7.28 6.78
C GLY A 69 1.86 6.32 6.01
N HIS A 70 3.17 6.32 6.28
CA HIS A 70 4.15 5.43 5.68
C HIS A 70 4.76 4.48 6.69
N PHE A 71 5.34 3.41 6.18
CA PHE A 71 6.17 2.51 6.95
C PHE A 71 7.34 2.00 6.11
N TYR A 72 8.35 1.48 6.80
CA TYR A 72 9.62 1.04 6.24
C TYR A 72 9.69 -0.47 6.32
N MET A 73 9.49 -1.15 5.19
CA MET A 73 9.42 -2.61 5.10
C MET A 73 10.78 -3.20 4.70
N PRO A 74 11.37 -4.13 5.48
CA PRO A 74 12.65 -4.74 5.13
C PRO A 74 12.60 -5.48 3.78
N TRP A 75 13.63 -5.35 2.95
CA TRP A 75 13.72 -6.11 1.68
C TRP A 75 13.64 -7.62 1.91
N SER A 76 14.20 -8.13 3.01
CA SER A 76 14.14 -9.54 3.38
C SER A 76 12.71 -10.05 3.57
N PHE A 77 11.78 -9.18 3.96
CA PHE A 77 10.37 -9.53 4.08
C PHE A 77 9.73 -9.72 2.71
N VAL A 78 9.88 -8.73 1.82
CA VAL A 78 9.24 -8.73 0.47
C VAL A 78 9.85 -9.76 -0.48
N LEU A 79 11.15 -10.05 -0.33
CA LEU A 79 11.83 -11.04 -1.17
C LEU A 79 11.51 -12.48 -0.75
N ASN A 80 10.82 -12.69 0.38
CA ASN A 80 10.30 -14.00 0.75
C ASN A 80 8.95 -14.22 0.06
N ASN A 81 8.91 -15.18 -0.89
CA ASN A 81 7.72 -15.50 -1.67
C ASN A 81 6.52 -16.01 -0.85
N GLN A 82 6.71 -16.32 0.45
CA GLN A 82 5.62 -16.66 1.35
C GLN A 82 4.95 -15.42 1.97
N ASN A 83 5.63 -14.27 1.96
CA ASN A 83 5.19 -13.10 2.71
C ASN A 83 4.57 -12.01 1.82
N ALA A 84 4.92 -11.97 0.53
CA ALA A 84 4.44 -10.95 -0.40
C ALA A 84 4.23 -11.50 -1.81
N SER A 85 3.16 -11.07 -2.47
CA SER A 85 2.76 -11.51 -3.81
C SER A 85 2.14 -10.38 -4.63
N ASP A 86 1.81 -10.70 -5.89
CA ASP A 86 0.99 -9.87 -6.77
C ASP A 86 1.52 -8.44 -6.97
N PHE A 87 2.76 -8.35 -7.44
CA PHE A 87 3.43 -7.08 -7.71
C PHE A 87 2.97 -6.46 -9.04
N TRP A 88 2.38 -5.27 -8.97
CA TRP A 88 1.92 -4.51 -10.13
C TRP A 88 2.60 -3.16 -10.22
N LEU A 89 3.08 -2.82 -11.42
CA LEU A 89 3.77 -1.56 -11.70
C LEU A 89 2.80 -0.51 -12.25
N ILE A 90 2.80 0.69 -11.66
CA ILE A 90 2.15 1.86 -12.26
C ILE A 90 3.20 2.58 -13.12
N LYS A 91 3.12 2.41 -14.45
CA LYS A 91 4.13 2.93 -15.39
C LYS A 91 3.89 4.38 -15.83
N SER A 92 2.63 4.78 -15.97
CA SER A 92 2.28 6.12 -16.44
C SER A 92 0.88 6.50 -15.98
N VAL A 93 0.72 7.76 -15.61
CA VAL A 93 -0.58 8.41 -15.44
C VAL A 93 -0.65 9.49 -16.50
N SER A 94 -1.60 9.38 -17.42
CA SER A 94 -1.87 10.44 -18.39
C SER A 94 -2.96 11.34 -17.84
N ASN A 95 -2.71 12.64 -17.79
CA ASN A 95 -3.81 13.59 -17.64
C ASN A 95 -4.60 13.60 -18.96
N SER A 96 -5.71 12.87 -18.99
CA SER A 96 -6.80 13.27 -19.88
C SER A 96 -7.31 14.57 -19.30
N THR A 97 -7.22 15.67 -20.05
CA THR A 97 -7.88 16.94 -19.70
C THR A 97 -9.30 16.61 -19.26
N VAL A 98 -9.61 16.81 -17.98
CA VAL A 98 -10.92 16.46 -17.45
C VAL A 98 -11.92 17.49 -17.95
N ILE A 99 -12.95 16.98 -18.61
CA ILE A 99 -14.26 17.58 -18.80
C ILE A 99 -14.71 18.09 -17.42
N ASP A 100 -14.75 19.41 -17.27
CA ASP A 100 -15.42 20.28 -16.29
C ASP A 100 -15.85 19.59 -14.98
N GLN A 101 -15.40 20.12 -13.81
CA GLN A 101 -15.66 19.57 -12.46
C GLN A 101 -17.12 19.12 -12.21
N GLU A 102 -18.11 19.76 -12.83
CA GLU A 102 -19.53 19.41 -12.77
C GLU A 102 -19.84 17.98 -13.27
N THR A 103 -19.04 17.45 -14.19
CA THR A 103 -19.20 16.09 -14.74
C THR A 103 -18.70 15.03 -13.77
N ILE A 104 -17.72 15.34 -12.91
CA ILE A 104 -17.14 14.39 -11.95
C ILE A 104 -18.14 14.08 -10.84
N GLU A 105 -18.79 15.09 -10.27
CA GLU A 105 -19.78 14.89 -9.19
C GLU A 105 -20.96 14.05 -9.66
N THR A 106 -21.42 14.27 -10.90
CA THR A 106 -22.51 13.49 -11.51
C THR A 106 -22.11 12.02 -11.74
N LYS A 107 -20.85 11.75 -12.12
CA LYS A 107 -20.36 10.38 -12.35
C LYS A 107 -20.01 9.63 -11.05
N CYS A 108 -19.47 10.33 -10.04
CA CYS A 108 -19.20 9.75 -8.73
C CYS A 108 -20.50 9.42 -7.98
N ALA A 109 -21.53 10.27 -8.06
CA ALA A 109 -22.85 9.99 -7.53
C ALA A 109 -23.50 8.76 -8.20
N ALA A 110 -23.26 8.54 -9.50
CA ALA A 110 -23.78 7.38 -10.23
C ALA A 110 -23.10 6.05 -9.83
N CYS A 111 -21.84 6.07 -9.37
CA CYS A 111 -21.15 4.88 -8.84
C CYS A 111 -21.55 4.57 -7.39
N LEU A 112 -21.74 5.60 -6.55
CA LEU A 112 -22.15 5.42 -5.15
C LEU A 112 -23.60 4.92 -5.00
N ASN A 113 -24.49 5.23 -5.95
CA ASN A 113 -25.88 4.77 -5.94
C ASN A 113 -26.10 3.35 -6.51
N LYS A 114 -25.05 2.58 -6.81
CA LYS A 114 -25.14 1.19 -7.31
C LYS A 114 -24.55 0.13 -6.40
N MET A 115 -24.07 0.48 -5.20
CA MET A 115 -23.73 -0.51 -4.18
C MET A 115 -24.91 -0.64 -3.21
N PRO A 116 -25.66 -1.76 -3.18
CA PRO A 116 -26.55 -2.03 -2.07
C PRO A 116 -25.71 -2.16 -0.80
N CYS A 117 -25.96 -1.23 0.12
CA CYS A 117 -25.50 -1.29 1.49
C CYS A 117 -26.21 -2.47 2.17
N SER A 118 -25.52 -3.59 2.32
CA SER A 118 -25.95 -4.68 3.20
C SER A 118 -24.73 -5.47 3.64
N LEU A 119 -24.22 -5.14 4.83
CA LEU A 119 -23.66 -6.04 5.85
C LEU A 119 -23.04 -5.19 6.98
N LEU A 120 -23.91 -4.70 7.85
CA LEU A 120 -23.72 -4.68 9.31
C LEU A 120 -25.01 -5.24 9.91
#